data_AF-A0A3Q9HQY4-F1
#
_entry.id   AF-A0A3Q9HQY4-F1
#
_cell.length_a   1.000
_cell.length_b   1.000
_cell.length_c   1.000
_cell.angle_alpha   90.00
_cell.angle_beta   90.00
_cell.angle_gamma   90.00
#
_symmetry.space_group_name_H-M   'P 1'
#
loop_
_entity.id
_entity.type
_entity.pdbx_description
1 polymer ?
#
loop_
_entity_poly.entity_id
_entity_poly.type
_entity_poly.pdbx_seq_one_letter_code
_entity_poly.pdbx_strand_id
1 'polypeptide(L)'
;MESNLFLKTYSNAISHKHFFVAYVDLPESAVFIKNVEAKVMEIDNKIGNGFIIISGTIEVSIFYFTEGKKKVYSRKLNFSCILTMETFSHEIELRLIGKAYVIKFVLINKVQLELKICVSIQGWLVKLVSYEELNRCLTSTIICENKFISFTEKNIQVGIEPQYSKSYDISKYTTATFFIYNKGNSSKVFCQMEISPDSQIWVEDSGELTINNNEAGTLVVSTFLQYVRLKVWALSPTIIDLWLQVQG
;
A
#
# COMPACT_ATOMS: atom_id res chain seq x y z
N MET A 1 -11.46 -27.46 38.77
CA MET A 1 -11.25 -27.27 37.33
C MET A 1 -10.77 -25.85 37.15
N GLU A 2 -9.47 -25.64 36.99
CA GLU A 2 -8.92 -24.31 36.71
C GLU A 2 -9.29 -23.95 35.27
N SER A 3 -10.12 -22.91 35.13
CA SER A 3 -10.49 -22.36 33.83
C SER A 3 -9.30 -21.57 33.30
N ASN A 4 -8.51 -22.19 32.42
CA ASN A 4 -7.42 -21.49 31.73
C ASN A 4 -8.01 -20.44 30.78
N LEU A 5 -7.99 -19.20 31.21
CA LEU A 5 -8.42 -18.05 30.42
C LEU A 5 -7.25 -17.65 29.49
N PHE A 6 -7.40 -17.88 28.19
CA PHE A 6 -6.42 -17.46 27.18
C PHE A 6 -6.89 -16.16 26.52
N LEU A 7 -5.99 -15.18 26.41
CA LEU A 7 -6.26 -13.94 25.68
C LEU A 7 -5.56 -14.01 24.31
N LYS A 8 -6.30 -13.70 23.23
CA LYS A 8 -5.74 -13.59 21.87
C LYS A 8 -5.16 -12.20 21.69
N THR A 9 -3.84 -12.10 21.51
CA THR A 9 -3.17 -10.83 21.17
C THR A 9 -2.80 -10.82 19.69
N TYR A 10 -3.01 -9.69 19.02
CA TYR A 10 -2.64 -9.49 17.61
C TYR A 10 -1.35 -8.68 17.56
N SER A 11 -0.31 -9.22 16.94
CA SER A 11 0.96 -8.51 16.71
C SER A 11 1.33 -8.53 15.24
N ASN A 12 2.04 -7.49 14.80
CA ASN A 12 2.62 -7.24 13.47
C ASN A 12 1.70 -7.48 12.26
N ALA A 13 1.34 -6.39 11.57
CA ALA A 13 0.68 -6.48 10.27
C ALA A 13 1.71 -6.89 9.20
N ILE A 14 1.48 -8.05 8.57
CA ILE A 14 2.22 -8.49 7.39
C ILE A 14 1.49 -7.96 6.16
N SER A 15 2.20 -7.32 5.24
CA SER A 15 1.68 -6.93 3.92
C SER A 15 2.65 -7.38 2.85
N HIS A 16 2.19 -8.22 1.93
CA HIS A 16 3.02 -8.78 0.85
C HIS A 16 2.28 -8.75 -0.48
N LYS A 17 3.02 -8.46 -1.56
CA LYS A 17 2.52 -8.54 -2.94
C LYS A 17 3.29 -9.61 -3.70
N HIS A 18 2.58 -10.63 -4.15
CA HIS A 18 3.12 -11.71 -4.97
C HIS A 18 2.63 -11.56 -6.41
N PHE A 19 3.54 -11.69 -7.37
CA PHE A 19 3.24 -11.52 -8.79
C PHE A 19 3.53 -12.81 -9.55
N PHE A 20 2.61 -13.22 -10.42
CA PHE A 20 2.83 -14.37 -11.30
C PHE A 20 2.15 -14.20 -12.65
N VAL A 21 2.59 -14.99 -13.63
CA VAL A 21 2.03 -15.03 -14.99
C VAL A 21 1.29 -16.35 -15.18
N ALA A 22 0.10 -16.28 -15.78
CA ALA A 22 -0.71 -17.45 -16.10
C ALA A 22 -1.14 -17.42 -17.57
N TYR A 23 -1.13 -18.58 -18.21
CA TYR A 23 -1.67 -18.78 -19.54
C TYR A 23 -3.03 -19.45 -19.42
N VAL A 24 -4.04 -18.85 -20.04
CA VAL A 24 -5.43 -19.32 -19.98
C VAL A 24 -5.93 -19.61 -21.39
N ASP A 25 -6.24 -20.87 -21.62
CA ASP A 25 -6.93 -21.31 -22.84
C ASP A 25 -8.43 -21.03 -22.69
N LEU A 26 -8.97 -20.30 -23.66
CA LEU A 26 -10.40 -20.03 -23.80
C LEU A 26 -11.07 -21.24 -24.48
N PRO A 27 -12.33 -21.54 -24.12
CA PRO A 27 -13.06 -22.68 -24.70
C PRO A 27 -13.34 -22.50 -26.20
N GLU A 28 -13.20 -21.27 -26.72
CA GLU A 28 -13.46 -20.92 -28.10
C GLU A 28 -12.65 -19.68 -28.52
N SER A 29 -12.61 -19.41 -29.83
CA SER A 29 -11.88 -18.28 -30.39
C SER A 29 -12.52 -16.94 -29.99
N ALA A 30 -11.83 -16.16 -29.16
CA ALA A 30 -12.19 -14.78 -28.88
C ALA A 30 -11.78 -13.84 -30.02
N VAL A 31 -12.68 -12.91 -30.34
CA VAL A 31 -12.40 -11.77 -31.23
C VAL A 31 -11.71 -10.66 -30.45
N PHE A 32 -12.18 -10.38 -29.23
CA PHE A 32 -11.52 -9.43 -28.32
C PHE A 32 -11.88 -9.70 -26.85
N ILE A 33 -11.00 -9.25 -25.95
CA ILE A 33 -11.20 -9.30 -24.50
C ILE A 33 -11.70 -7.94 -24.01
N LYS A 34 -12.84 -7.92 -23.32
CA LYS A 34 -13.43 -6.71 -22.74
C LYS A 34 -12.80 -6.37 -21.39
N ASN A 35 -12.75 -7.35 -20.49
CA ASN A 35 -12.26 -7.19 -19.12
C ASN A 35 -11.77 -8.52 -18.57
N VAL A 36 -10.89 -8.48 -17.56
CA VAL A 36 -10.50 -9.63 -16.77
C VAL A 36 -10.50 -9.25 -15.29
N GLU A 37 -11.21 -10.05 -14.49
CA GLU A 37 -11.33 -9.86 -13.05
C GLU A 37 -10.69 -11.04 -12.32
N ALA A 38 -10.14 -10.81 -11.13
CA ALA A 38 -9.54 -11.85 -10.30
C ALA A 38 -10.04 -11.74 -8.86
N LYS A 39 -10.33 -12.89 -8.25
CA LYS A 39 -10.81 -12.98 -6.86
C LYS A 39 -10.10 -14.12 -6.14
N VAL A 40 -9.59 -13.85 -4.95
CA VAL A 40 -9.05 -14.92 -4.09
C VAL A 40 -10.23 -15.69 -3.49
N MET A 41 -10.22 -17.01 -3.66
CA MET A 41 -11.28 -17.91 -3.19
C MET A 41 -10.89 -18.59 -1.88
N GLU A 42 -9.67 -19.12 -1.84
CA GLU A 42 -9.14 -19.87 -0.72
C GLU A 42 -7.70 -19.44 -0.46
N ILE A 43 -7.33 -19.39 0.81
CA ILE A 43 -5.95 -19.14 1.26
C ILE A 43 -5.65 -20.14 2.35
N ASP A 44 -4.50 -20.77 2.22
CA ASP A 44 -3.91 -21.65 3.20
C ASP A 44 -2.49 -21.17 3.53
N ASN A 45 -1.99 -21.57 4.69
CA ASN A 45 -0.64 -21.24 5.09
C ASN A 45 0.04 -22.37 5.86
N LYS A 46 1.35 -22.44 5.69
CA LYS A 46 2.22 -23.34 6.44
C LYS A 46 3.37 -22.54 7.01
N ILE A 47 3.48 -22.55 8.34
CA ILE A 47 4.56 -21.89 9.07
C ILE A 47 5.70 -22.90 9.25
N GLY A 48 6.92 -22.48 8.91
CA GLY A 48 8.15 -23.23 9.14
C GLY A 48 9.17 -22.38 9.89
N ASN A 49 10.35 -22.96 10.17
CA ASN A 49 11.43 -22.26 10.84
C ASN A 49 11.98 -21.13 9.96
N GLY A 50 11.55 -19.88 10.24
CA GLY A 50 12.00 -18.68 9.54
C GLY A 50 11.29 -18.39 8.22
N PHE A 51 10.21 -19.11 7.91
CA PHE A 51 9.42 -18.84 6.71
C PHE A 51 7.93 -19.16 6.87
N ILE A 52 7.10 -18.50 6.06
CA ILE A 52 5.69 -18.80 5.89
C ILE A 52 5.47 -19.11 4.42
N ILE A 53 4.92 -20.28 4.12
CA ILE A 53 4.39 -20.60 2.80
C ILE A 53 2.93 -20.19 2.79
N ILE A 54 2.54 -19.35 1.85
CA ILE A 54 1.15 -18.95 1.64
C ILE A 54 0.73 -19.47 0.27
N SER A 55 -0.31 -20.29 0.25
CA SER A 55 -0.85 -20.85 -0.98
C SER A 55 -2.34 -20.60 -1.06
N GLY A 56 -2.91 -20.72 -2.26
CA GLY A 56 -4.35 -20.55 -2.40
C GLY A 56 -4.83 -20.69 -3.82
N THR A 57 -6.13 -20.43 -3.98
CA THR A 57 -6.83 -20.52 -5.25
C THR A 57 -7.43 -19.18 -5.60
N ILE A 58 -7.21 -18.73 -6.84
CA ILE A 58 -7.77 -17.52 -7.42
C ILE A 58 -8.73 -17.93 -8.52
N GLU A 59 -9.93 -17.37 -8.50
CA GLU A 59 -10.83 -17.43 -9.65
C GLU A 59 -10.59 -16.20 -10.52
N VAL A 60 -10.29 -16.43 -11.78
CA VAL A 60 -10.18 -15.39 -12.80
C VAL A 60 -11.39 -15.49 -13.72
N SER A 61 -12.10 -14.38 -13.90
CA SER A 61 -13.24 -14.25 -14.80
C SER A 61 -12.87 -13.38 -15.99
N ILE A 62 -12.90 -13.97 -17.19
CA ILE A 62 -12.54 -13.34 -18.46
C ILE A 62 -13.83 -13.01 -19.20
N PHE A 63 -14.04 -11.73 -19.49
CA PHE A 63 -15.18 -11.24 -20.26
C PHE A 63 -14.72 -10.95 -21.69
N TYR A 64 -15.26 -11.65 -22.67
CA TYR A 64 -14.79 -11.59 -24.06
C TYR A 64 -15.96 -11.66 -25.04
N PHE A 65 -15.67 -11.39 -26.31
CA PHE A 65 -16.63 -11.49 -27.40
C PHE A 65 -16.20 -12.54 -28.41
N THR A 66 -17.18 -13.30 -28.89
CA THR A 66 -17.04 -14.27 -29.97
C THR A 66 -18.30 -14.21 -30.83
N GLU A 67 -18.13 -14.16 -32.16
CA GLU A 67 -19.25 -14.12 -33.11
C GLU A 67 -20.33 -13.07 -32.77
N GLY A 68 -19.90 -11.90 -32.31
CA GLY A 68 -20.80 -10.80 -31.92
C GLY A 68 -21.52 -10.99 -30.58
N LYS A 69 -21.30 -12.09 -29.85
CA LYS A 69 -21.89 -12.36 -28.54
C LYS A 69 -20.88 -12.15 -27.42
N LYS A 70 -21.31 -11.49 -26.33
CA LYS A 70 -20.56 -11.37 -25.09
C LYS A 70 -20.62 -12.69 -24.32
N LYS A 71 -19.47 -13.18 -23.86
CA LYS A 71 -19.35 -14.38 -23.02
C LYS A 71 -18.46 -14.13 -21.81
N VAL A 72 -18.58 -15.02 -20.84
CA VAL A 72 -17.77 -15.05 -19.62
C VAL A 72 -17.18 -16.45 -19.47
N TYR A 73 -15.88 -16.52 -19.22
CA TYR A 73 -15.20 -17.77 -18.90
C TYR A 73 -14.43 -17.58 -17.60
N SER A 74 -14.64 -18.49 -16.65
CA SER A 74 -13.97 -18.46 -15.35
C SER A 74 -13.01 -19.65 -15.21
N ARG A 75 -11.82 -19.38 -14.69
CA ARG A 75 -10.79 -20.40 -14.46
C ARG A 75 -10.18 -20.22 -13.07
N LYS A 76 -9.98 -21.34 -12.38
CA LYS A 76 -9.26 -21.38 -11.10
C LYS A 76 -7.76 -21.53 -11.37
N LEU A 77 -6.96 -20.72 -10.69
CA LEU A 77 -5.50 -20.70 -10.74
C LEU A 77 -4.97 -20.86 -9.32
N ASN A 78 -3.98 -21.73 -9.16
CA ASN A 78 -3.31 -21.90 -7.88
C ASN A 78 -2.12 -20.95 -7.79
N PHE A 79 -1.86 -20.41 -6.60
CA PHE A 79 -0.65 -19.65 -6.32
C PHE A 79 0.03 -20.20 -5.06
N SER A 80 1.33 -19.97 -4.97
CA SER A 80 2.13 -20.27 -3.79
C SER A 80 3.28 -19.26 -3.71
N CYS A 81 3.45 -18.64 -2.55
CA CYS A 81 4.57 -17.75 -2.27
C CYS A 81 5.20 -18.08 -0.91
N ILE A 82 6.50 -17.76 -0.80
CA ILE A 82 7.27 -17.98 0.42
C ILE A 82 7.65 -16.61 0.97
N LEU A 83 7.31 -16.35 2.22
CA LEU A 83 7.75 -15.20 2.98
C LEU A 83 8.86 -15.64 3.93
N THR A 84 10.05 -15.07 3.78
CA THR A 84 11.14 -15.23 4.75
C THR A 84 10.95 -14.22 5.87
N MET A 85 11.02 -14.67 7.12
CA MET A 85 10.78 -13.86 8.31
C MET A 85 11.89 -14.13 9.34
N GLU A 86 12.37 -13.08 9.99
CA GLU A 86 13.34 -13.21 11.07
C GLU A 86 12.65 -13.79 12.32
N THR A 87 12.80 -15.10 12.50
CA THR A 87 12.43 -15.90 13.69
C THR A 87 10.96 -15.83 14.16
N PHE A 88 10.29 -16.99 14.18
CA PHE A 88 9.00 -17.17 14.82
C PHE A 88 9.06 -18.21 15.94
N SER A 89 8.28 -17.99 17.00
CA SER A 89 7.91 -19.07 17.91
C SER A 89 6.79 -19.92 17.27
N HIS A 90 6.71 -21.19 17.63
CA HIS A 90 5.80 -22.17 17.01
C HIS A 90 4.32 -22.00 17.43
N GLU A 91 4.00 -20.99 18.25
CA GLU A 91 2.68 -20.82 18.90
C GLU A 91 1.84 -19.68 18.28
N ILE A 92 2.00 -19.46 16.98
CA ILE A 92 1.38 -18.33 16.29
C ILE A 92 0.32 -18.82 15.28
N GLU A 93 -0.91 -18.34 15.41
CA GLU A 93 -1.97 -18.46 14.40
C GLU A 93 -1.83 -17.29 13.42
N LEU A 94 -1.73 -17.58 12.12
CA LEU A 94 -1.67 -16.56 11.07
C LEU A 94 -3.05 -16.40 10.44
N ARG A 95 -3.60 -15.17 10.50
CA ARG A 95 -4.84 -14.83 9.79
C ARG A 95 -4.51 -14.06 8.53
N LEU A 96 -5.03 -14.51 7.39
CA LEU A 96 -4.72 -13.95 6.08
C LEU A 96 -5.98 -13.44 5.37
N ILE A 97 -5.83 -12.31 4.70
CA ILE A 97 -6.80 -11.76 3.75
C ILE A 97 -6.06 -11.54 2.43
N GLY A 98 -6.60 -12.10 1.36
CA GLY A 98 -6.04 -11.99 0.01
C GLY A 98 -6.93 -11.17 -0.91
N LYS A 99 -6.31 -10.35 -1.75
CA LYS A 99 -6.93 -9.68 -2.89
C LYS A 99 -6.12 -10.01 -4.14
N ALA A 100 -6.79 -10.24 -5.26
CA ALA A 100 -6.13 -10.51 -6.53
C ALA A 100 -6.50 -9.42 -7.54
N TYR A 101 -5.54 -9.03 -8.37
CA TYR A 101 -5.70 -8.01 -9.40
C TYR A 101 -5.05 -8.49 -10.69
N VAL A 102 -5.71 -8.29 -11.82
CA VAL A 102 -5.08 -8.46 -13.13
C VAL A 102 -4.40 -7.14 -13.50
N ILE A 103 -3.08 -7.16 -13.58
CA ILE A 103 -2.27 -5.99 -13.90
C ILE A 103 -2.26 -5.75 -15.41
N LYS A 104 -2.15 -6.84 -16.17
CA LYS A 104 -2.06 -6.83 -17.63
C LYS A 104 -2.60 -8.14 -18.17
N PHE A 105 -3.18 -8.09 -19.36
CA PHE A 105 -3.48 -9.27 -20.14
C PHE A 105 -3.18 -9.03 -21.61
N VAL A 106 -2.79 -10.07 -22.34
CA VAL A 106 -2.52 -10.01 -23.79
C VAL A 106 -3.03 -11.28 -24.44
N LEU A 107 -3.88 -11.13 -25.45
CA LEU A 107 -4.35 -12.25 -26.25
C LEU A 107 -3.21 -12.70 -27.16
N ILE A 108 -2.66 -13.90 -26.92
CA ILE A 108 -1.54 -14.46 -27.69
C ILE A 108 -2.04 -14.93 -29.04
N ASN A 109 -3.17 -15.64 -29.04
CA ASN A 109 -3.90 -16.07 -30.23
C ASN A 109 -5.39 -16.12 -29.88
N LYS A 110 -6.24 -16.47 -30.86
CA LYS A 110 -7.70 -16.44 -30.66
C LYS A 110 -8.18 -17.28 -29.49
N VAL A 111 -7.45 -18.31 -29.06
CA VAL A 111 -7.86 -19.22 -27.98
C VAL A 111 -6.98 -19.14 -26.73
N GLN A 112 -5.96 -18.29 -26.67
CA GLN A 112 -5.04 -18.26 -25.54
C GLN A 112 -4.70 -16.85 -25.08
N LEU A 113 -4.77 -16.64 -23.76
CA LEU A 113 -4.56 -15.37 -23.09
C LEU A 113 -3.41 -15.46 -22.08
N GLU A 114 -2.46 -14.53 -22.15
CA GLU A 114 -1.47 -14.30 -21.10
C GLU A 114 -2.04 -13.34 -20.06
N LEU A 115 -1.93 -13.68 -18.78
CA LEU A 115 -2.37 -12.87 -17.66
C LEU A 115 -1.21 -12.58 -16.72
N LYS A 116 -1.02 -11.31 -16.33
CA LYS A 116 -0.14 -10.91 -15.24
C LYS A 116 -0.99 -10.57 -14.02
N ILE A 117 -0.83 -11.33 -12.94
CA ILE A 117 -1.67 -11.25 -11.74
C ILE A 117 -0.83 -10.80 -10.55
N CYS A 118 -1.38 -9.91 -9.73
CA CYS A 118 -0.88 -9.53 -8.41
C CYS A 118 -1.81 -10.06 -7.34
N VAL A 119 -1.25 -10.77 -6.35
CA VAL A 119 -1.93 -11.19 -5.13
C VAL A 119 -1.39 -10.35 -3.99
N SER A 120 -2.23 -9.51 -3.42
CA SER A 120 -1.94 -8.77 -2.19
C SER A 120 -2.43 -9.59 -1.00
N ILE A 121 -1.52 -9.93 -0.10
CA ILE A 121 -1.80 -10.68 1.11
C ILE A 121 -1.55 -9.77 2.30
N GLN A 122 -2.56 -9.63 3.15
CA GLN A 122 -2.45 -8.96 4.44
C GLN A 122 -2.68 -9.98 5.54
N GLY A 123 -1.93 -9.90 6.62
CA GLY A 123 -2.13 -10.79 7.74
C GLY A 123 -1.67 -10.27 9.08
N TRP A 124 -2.07 -10.97 10.13
CA TRP A 124 -1.70 -10.67 11.51
C TRP A 124 -1.35 -11.96 12.23
N LEU A 125 -0.37 -11.85 13.11
CA LEU A 125 0.07 -12.95 13.96
C LEU A 125 -0.73 -12.91 15.25
N VAL A 126 -1.37 -14.03 15.58
CA VAL A 126 -2.13 -14.21 16.81
C VAL A 126 -1.32 -15.10 17.73
N LYS A 127 -0.87 -14.56 18.86
CA LYS A 127 -0.23 -15.34 19.93
C LYS A 127 -1.28 -15.64 21.00
N LEU A 128 -1.36 -16.89 21.43
CA LEU A 128 -2.08 -17.27 22.64
C LEU A 128 -1.15 -17.07 23.83
N VAL A 129 -1.52 -16.19 24.75
CA VAL A 129 -0.72 -15.85 25.94
C VAL A 129 -1.43 -16.41 27.16
N SER A 130 -0.70 -17.06 28.07
CA SER A 130 -1.25 -17.56 29.33
C SER A 130 -1.57 -16.40 30.28
N TYR A 131 -2.50 -16.60 31.23
CA TYR A 131 -2.87 -15.57 32.20
C TYR A 131 -1.68 -15.06 33.05
N GLU A 132 -0.72 -15.94 33.37
CA GLU A 132 0.50 -15.56 34.12
C GLU A 132 1.46 -14.67 33.31
N GLU A 133 1.65 -14.96 32.02
CA GLU A 133 2.38 -14.07 31.12
C GLU A 133 1.65 -12.73 30.95
N LEU A 134 0.31 -12.75 30.96
CA LEU A 134 -0.51 -11.55 30.90
C LEU A 134 -0.29 -10.63 32.10
N ASN A 135 -0.16 -11.16 33.33
CA ASN A 135 0.12 -10.35 34.52
C ASN A 135 1.52 -9.71 34.49
N ARG A 136 2.48 -10.28 33.76
CA ARG A 136 3.76 -9.61 33.46
C ARG A 136 3.64 -8.51 32.42
N CYS A 137 2.69 -8.62 31.49
CA CYS A 137 2.43 -7.61 30.45
C CYS A 137 1.41 -6.54 30.87
N LEU A 138 0.54 -6.80 31.84
CA LEU A 138 -0.50 -5.88 32.33
C LEU A 138 0.09 -4.65 33.07
N THR A 139 1.36 -4.67 33.44
CA THR A 139 2.10 -3.46 33.88
C THR A 139 2.62 -2.61 32.74
N SER A 140 2.55 -3.09 31.48
CA SER A 140 2.85 -2.31 30.29
C SER A 140 1.58 -2.06 29.48
N THR A 141 0.81 -1.04 29.86
CA THR A 141 -0.20 -0.48 28.98
C THR A 141 0.51 0.12 27.77
N ILE A 142 0.64 -0.61 26.67
CA ILE A 142 1.03 -0.02 25.38
C ILE A 142 -0.24 0.62 24.81
N ILE A 143 -0.43 1.89 25.15
CA ILE A 143 -1.39 2.75 24.50
C ILE A 143 -0.80 3.09 23.13
N CYS A 144 -1.16 2.32 22.10
CA CYS A 144 -0.95 2.75 20.71
C CYS A 144 -2.03 3.78 20.37
N GLU A 145 -1.92 4.98 20.92
CA GLU A 145 -2.61 6.12 20.33
C GLU A 145 -1.99 6.32 18.94
N ASN A 146 -2.76 6.08 17.88
CA ASN A 146 -2.42 6.52 16.52
C ASN A 146 -2.42 8.05 16.50
N LYS A 147 -1.40 8.64 17.15
CA LYS A 147 -1.27 10.06 17.36
C LYS A 147 -0.72 10.64 16.07
N PHE A 148 -1.46 11.60 15.52
CA PHE A 148 -0.93 12.42 14.44
C PHE A 148 0.31 13.14 14.95
N ILE A 149 1.43 12.93 14.25
CA ILE A 149 2.64 13.71 14.46
C ILE A 149 2.67 14.79 13.38
N SER A 150 2.81 16.04 13.82
CA SER A 150 2.87 17.18 12.93
C SER A 150 4.26 17.79 12.92
N PHE A 151 4.81 17.94 11.73
CA PHE A 151 5.93 18.84 11.46
C PHE A 151 5.38 20.11 10.83
N THR A 152 5.86 21.28 11.26
CA THR A 152 5.38 22.56 10.78
C THR A 152 6.55 23.45 10.39
N GLU A 153 6.43 24.11 9.25
CA GLU A 153 7.30 25.18 8.80
C GLU A 153 6.43 26.40 8.43
N LYS A 154 6.64 27.54 9.09
CA LYS A 154 5.81 28.74 8.92
C LYS A 154 6.58 29.87 8.24
N ASN A 155 5.85 30.70 7.51
CA ASN A 155 6.32 31.91 6.85
C ASN A 155 7.49 31.66 5.88
N ILE A 156 7.43 30.55 5.14
CA ILE A 156 8.42 30.20 4.11
C ILE A 156 8.29 31.20 2.96
N GLN A 157 9.40 31.85 2.61
CA GLN A 157 9.47 32.78 1.47
C GLN A 157 9.65 32.01 0.17
N VAL A 158 8.63 31.94 -0.66
CA VAL A 158 8.66 31.22 -1.94
C VAL A 158 8.94 32.21 -3.07
N GLY A 159 10.01 31.97 -3.83
CA GLY A 159 10.43 32.78 -4.95
C GLY A 159 10.11 32.17 -6.31
N ILE A 160 10.74 32.73 -7.34
CA ILE A 160 10.60 32.27 -8.74
C ILE A 160 11.34 30.95 -8.96
N GLU A 161 12.49 30.80 -8.31
CA GLU A 161 13.27 29.57 -8.36
C GLU A 161 12.67 28.48 -7.46
N PRO A 162 12.71 27.21 -7.89
CA PRO A 162 12.34 26.07 -7.06
C PRO A 162 13.12 26.04 -5.74
N GLN A 163 12.37 25.92 -4.66
CA GLN A 163 12.89 25.70 -3.32
C GLN A 163 12.32 24.41 -2.75
N TYR A 164 12.99 23.87 -1.73
CA TYR A 164 12.62 22.61 -1.11
C TYR A 164 12.35 22.80 0.37
N SER A 165 11.32 22.13 0.87
CA SER A 165 11.13 21.94 2.31
C SER A 165 12.29 21.13 2.89
N LYS A 166 12.29 20.97 4.21
CA LYS A 166 13.10 19.92 4.83
C LYS A 166 12.74 18.55 4.24
N SER A 167 13.72 17.67 4.24
CA SER A 167 13.49 16.24 3.99
C SER A 167 13.03 15.59 5.29
N TYR A 168 11.97 14.80 5.23
CA TYR A 168 11.39 14.11 6.38
C TYR A 168 11.57 12.60 6.20
N ASP A 169 12.14 11.93 7.21
CA ASP A 169 12.15 10.47 7.28
C ASP A 169 10.75 10.01 7.71
N ILE A 170 10.08 9.29 6.81
CA ILE A 170 8.76 8.74 7.00
C ILE A 170 8.74 7.20 7.07
N SER A 171 9.91 6.55 7.23
CA SER A 171 10.06 5.09 7.27
C SER A 171 9.20 4.38 8.33
N LYS A 172 8.86 5.08 9.41
CA LYS A 172 8.08 4.54 10.54
C LYS A 172 6.58 4.79 10.42
N TYR A 173 6.13 5.45 9.36
CA TYR A 173 4.73 5.85 9.21
C TYR A 173 4.06 5.14 8.02
N THR A 174 2.76 4.97 8.11
CA THR A 174 1.93 4.33 7.09
C THR A 174 1.17 5.33 6.22
N THR A 175 1.05 6.57 6.68
CA THR A 175 0.41 7.68 5.95
C THR A 175 1.21 8.96 6.18
N ALA A 176 1.38 9.75 5.12
CA ALA A 176 2.00 11.07 5.16
C ALA A 176 1.25 12.03 4.22
N THR A 177 0.88 13.19 4.74
CA THR A 177 0.12 14.21 4.02
C THR A 177 0.74 15.59 4.26
N PHE A 178 1.08 16.28 3.19
CA PHE A 178 1.37 17.70 3.25
C PHE A 178 0.07 18.51 3.17
N PHE A 179 -0.08 19.46 4.08
CA PHE A 179 -1.05 20.55 3.99
C PHE A 179 -0.27 21.84 3.79
N ILE A 180 -0.63 22.59 2.74
CA ILE A 180 0.06 23.81 2.34
C ILE A 180 -0.96 24.94 2.32
N TYR A 181 -0.64 26.07 2.94
CA TYR A 181 -1.46 27.27 2.92
C TYR A 181 -0.70 28.43 2.31
N ASN A 182 -1.20 28.97 1.20
CA ASN A 182 -0.62 30.14 0.54
C ASN A 182 -1.14 31.41 1.22
N LYS A 183 -0.29 32.05 2.02
CA LYS A 183 -0.63 33.28 2.78
C LYS A 183 -0.39 34.55 1.99
N GLY A 184 0.26 34.46 0.83
CA GLY A 184 0.53 35.63 0.04
C GLY A 184 -0.68 36.09 -0.76
N ASN A 185 -0.69 37.39 -1.04
CA ASN A 185 -1.76 38.07 -1.78
C ASN A 185 -1.39 38.34 -3.24
N SER A 186 -0.16 38.02 -3.65
CA SER A 186 0.44 38.47 -4.92
C SER A 186 0.57 37.37 -5.99
N SER A 187 0.74 36.10 -5.61
CA SER A 187 0.99 35.00 -6.56
C SER A 187 0.45 33.68 -6.06
N LYS A 188 -0.03 32.87 -7.02
CA LYS A 188 -0.23 31.44 -6.83
C LYS A 188 1.10 30.74 -6.57
N VAL A 189 1.02 29.62 -5.87
CA VAL A 189 2.17 28.75 -5.54
C VAL A 189 1.97 27.42 -6.24
N PHE A 190 3.06 26.88 -6.77
CA PHE A 190 3.13 25.54 -7.33
C PHE A 190 3.88 24.64 -6.35
N CYS A 191 3.32 23.48 -6.10
CA CYS A 191 3.81 22.51 -5.13
C CYS A 191 3.93 21.15 -5.81
N GLN A 192 5.07 20.49 -5.65
CA GLN A 192 5.33 19.15 -6.19
C GLN A 192 5.95 18.28 -5.10
N MET A 193 5.36 17.13 -4.81
CA MET A 193 5.94 16.21 -3.84
C MET A 193 7.04 15.37 -4.48
N GLU A 194 8.14 15.19 -3.74
CA GLU A 194 9.24 14.32 -4.14
C GLU A 194 9.52 13.29 -3.04
N ILE A 195 9.83 12.06 -3.45
CA ILE A 195 10.17 10.94 -2.57
C ILE A 195 11.57 10.41 -2.91
N SER A 196 12.23 9.80 -1.92
CA SER A 196 13.58 9.28 -2.05
C SER A 196 13.81 8.08 -1.11
N PRO A 197 14.59 7.07 -1.52
CA PRO A 197 14.99 5.99 -0.62
C PRO A 197 16.15 6.39 0.30
N ASP A 198 16.96 7.40 -0.06
CA ASP A 198 18.26 7.70 0.58
C ASP A 198 18.51 9.20 0.85
N SER A 199 17.53 10.05 0.56
CA SER A 199 17.62 11.51 0.65
C SER A 199 18.60 12.16 -0.36
N GLN A 200 19.17 11.38 -1.29
CA GLN A 200 20.08 11.87 -2.33
C GLN A 200 19.40 11.91 -3.70
N ILE A 201 18.71 10.83 -4.07
CA ILE A 201 18.03 10.72 -5.37
C ILE A 201 16.53 10.91 -5.17
N TRP A 202 15.97 11.91 -5.84
CA TRP A 202 14.58 12.33 -5.68
C TRP A 202 13.78 12.08 -6.95
N VAL A 203 12.57 11.54 -6.79
CA VAL A 203 11.60 11.37 -7.88
C VAL A 203 10.27 11.99 -7.49
N GLU A 204 9.53 12.47 -8.48
CA GLU A 204 8.19 13.02 -8.28
C GLU A 204 7.22 11.89 -7.87
N ASP A 205 6.39 12.14 -6.85
CA ASP A 205 5.42 11.16 -6.34
C ASP A 205 3.99 11.46 -6.83
N SER A 206 3.51 12.68 -6.61
CA SER A 206 2.18 13.14 -7.03
C SER A 206 2.28 14.07 -8.24
N GLY A 207 1.15 14.48 -8.82
CA GLY A 207 1.16 15.58 -9.79
C GLY A 207 1.39 16.93 -9.12
N GLU A 208 1.70 17.95 -9.92
CA GLU A 208 1.85 19.32 -9.45
C GLU A 208 0.50 19.87 -8.96
N LEU A 209 0.53 20.50 -7.78
CA LEU A 209 -0.60 21.20 -7.19
C LEU A 209 -0.39 22.71 -7.32
N THR A 210 -1.35 23.39 -7.95
CA THR A 210 -1.42 24.86 -7.93
C THR A 210 -2.34 25.32 -6.80
N ILE A 211 -1.88 26.25 -5.98
CA ILE A 211 -2.62 26.83 -4.85
C ILE A 211 -2.75 28.34 -5.07
N ASN A 212 -3.98 28.86 -5.19
CA ASN A 212 -4.19 30.31 -5.34
C ASN A 212 -3.93 31.04 -4.02
N ASN A 213 -3.98 32.37 -4.10
CA ASN A 213 -3.73 33.28 -3.00
C ASN A 213 -4.78 33.09 -1.90
N ASN A 214 -4.36 32.99 -0.63
CA ASN A 214 -5.22 32.71 0.52
C ASN A 214 -5.99 31.38 0.47
N GLU A 215 -5.56 30.44 -0.37
CA GLU A 215 -6.11 29.09 -0.43
C GLU A 215 -5.16 28.07 0.19
N ALA A 216 -5.73 26.91 0.53
CA ALA A 216 -4.98 25.75 1.00
C ALA A 216 -5.13 24.59 0.03
N GLY A 217 -4.15 23.70 0.05
CA GLY A 217 -4.20 22.45 -0.69
C GLY A 217 -3.46 21.35 0.04
N THR A 218 -3.69 20.10 -0.39
CA THR A 218 -3.04 18.93 0.20
C THR A 218 -2.43 18.04 -0.87
N LEU A 219 -1.33 17.40 -0.51
CA LEU A 219 -0.68 16.35 -1.29
C LEU A 219 -0.47 15.14 -0.37
N VAL A 220 -0.93 13.97 -0.80
CA VAL A 220 -0.81 12.71 -0.05
C VAL A 220 0.24 11.85 -0.73
N VAL A 221 1.13 11.24 0.06
CA VAL A 221 2.14 10.31 -0.46
C VAL A 221 1.45 9.12 -1.13
N SER A 222 1.69 8.93 -2.42
CA SER A 222 1.11 7.83 -3.21
C SER A 222 2.00 6.59 -3.23
N THR A 223 3.32 6.79 -3.19
CA THR A 223 4.35 5.76 -3.21
C THR A 223 5.27 5.92 -2.00
N PHE A 224 5.35 4.88 -1.16
CA PHE A 224 6.13 4.91 0.07
C PHE A 224 7.62 4.60 -0.16
N LEU A 225 8.46 5.62 0.00
CA LEU A 225 9.90 5.50 0.21
C LEU A 225 10.29 6.14 1.55
N GLN A 226 11.55 5.96 1.98
CA GLN A 226 12.00 6.38 3.32
C GLN A 226 11.88 7.89 3.54
N TYR A 227 12.13 8.71 2.53
CA TYR A 227 12.16 10.16 2.64
C TYR A 227 11.14 10.82 1.75
N VAL A 228 10.56 11.92 2.24
CA VAL A 228 9.69 12.81 1.47
C VAL A 228 10.10 14.26 1.66
N ARG A 229 9.90 15.08 0.63
CA ARG A 229 10.01 16.55 0.70
C ARG A 229 9.01 17.20 -0.26
N LEU A 230 8.84 18.50 -0.10
CA LEU A 230 8.03 19.32 -0.98
C LEU A 230 8.91 20.30 -1.77
N LYS A 231 8.78 20.29 -3.09
CA LYS A 231 9.32 21.30 -4.00
C LYS A 231 8.26 22.39 -4.20
N VAL A 232 8.64 23.67 -4.04
CA VAL A 232 7.73 24.82 -4.13
C VAL A 232 8.34 25.96 -4.93
N TRP A 233 7.51 26.65 -5.72
CA TRP A 233 7.89 27.89 -6.43
C TRP A 233 6.64 28.74 -6.75
N ALA A 234 6.84 29.97 -7.17
CA ALA A 234 5.78 30.92 -7.52
C ALA A 234 6.19 31.79 -8.72
N LEU A 235 5.25 32.49 -9.36
CA LEU A 235 5.60 33.44 -10.43
C LEU A 235 6.07 34.80 -9.88
N SER A 236 5.76 35.08 -8.62
CA SER A 236 6.26 36.25 -7.90
C SER A 236 6.42 35.90 -6.42
N PRO A 237 7.35 36.55 -5.69
CA PRO A 237 7.59 36.26 -4.29
C PRO A 237 6.30 36.25 -3.45
N THR A 238 6.15 35.21 -2.64
CA THR A 238 4.99 34.96 -1.79
C THR A 238 5.39 34.21 -0.52
N ILE A 239 4.44 34.01 0.40
CA ILE A 239 4.68 33.38 1.69
C ILE A 239 3.73 32.20 1.86
N ILE A 240 4.25 31.06 2.30
CA ILE A 240 3.44 29.88 2.65
C ILE A 240 3.67 29.42 4.08
N ASP A 241 2.67 28.73 4.63
CA ASP A 241 2.83 27.84 5.78
C ASP A 241 2.67 26.38 5.30
N LEU A 242 3.49 25.48 5.85
CA LEU A 242 3.57 24.07 5.50
C LEU A 242 3.40 23.21 6.74
N TRP A 243 2.59 22.17 6.64
CA TRP A 243 2.46 21.12 7.64
C TRP A 243 2.64 19.76 6.97
N LEU A 244 3.45 18.91 7.57
CA LEU A 244 3.46 17.48 7.29
C LEU A 244 2.76 16.77 8.45
N GLN A 245 1.68 16.05 8.15
CA GLN A 245 0.99 15.16 9.08
C GLN A 245 1.38 13.73 8.75
N VAL A 246 1.83 12.97 9.75
CA VAL A 246 2.13 11.55 9.61
C VAL A 246 1.39 10.71 10.66
N GLN A 247 1.09 9.47 10.31
CA GLN A 247 0.44 8.49 11.18
C GLN A 247 1.04 7.09 10.91
N GLY A 248 1.34 6.35 11.97
CA GLY A 248 1.97 5.03 11.92
C GLY A 248 1.84 4.27 13.21
#